data_AF-A0A957UQG6-F1
#
_entry.id   AF-A0A957UQG6-F1
#
_cell.length_a   1.000
_cell.length_b   1.000
_cell.length_c   1.000
_cell.angle_alpha   90.00
_cell.angle_beta   90.00
_cell.angle_gamma   90.00
#
_symmetry.space_group_name_H-M   'P 1'
#
loop_
_entity.id
_entity.type
_entity.pdbx_description
1 polymer ?
#
loop_
_entity_poly.entity_id
_entity_poly.type
_entity_poly.pdbx_seq_one_letter_code
_entity_poly.pdbx_strand_id
1 'polypeptide(L)'
;MPQRTLSADEAAQQLKISKATLYSYVSRGLIRSEEGQGKTRARRYVAADVEALLRRKEQRRHPDRTAESALHFGDPVLESAITLIEEGQLFYRGWNAIELARTHSFEAVASLLWGVEEADNTLFNHVALEAAATRHMQDMQTQMAPWQSLAPVERFQLALPLAAAADLAAFNQSPEAVAQTGARILHMLVMVTTNAIVTTPIAHHLQQAWTPTSPATELLNATLILCADHELNISA
;
A
#
# COMPACT_ATOMS: atom_id res chain seq x y z
N MET A 1 8.85 -1.58 -23.18
CA MET A 1 8.88 -2.79 -24.05
C MET A 1 7.58 -2.87 -24.83
N PRO A 2 7.56 -3.27 -26.12
CA PRO A 2 6.30 -3.41 -26.86
C PRO A 2 5.43 -4.52 -26.25
N GLN A 3 4.17 -4.23 -25.93
CA GLN A 3 3.24 -5.21 -25.36
C GLN A 3 3.00 -6.37 -26.34
N ARG A 4 3.11 -7.61 -25.86
CA ARG A 4 2.82 -8.80 -26.67
C ARG A 4 1.33 -8.83 -27.00
N THR A 5 1.00 -8.91 -28.30
CA THR A 5 -0.39 -8.91 -28.77
C THR A 5 -0.70 -10.14 -29.62
N LEU A 6 -1.91 -10.68 -29.46
CA LEU A 6 -2.43 -11.89 -30.08
C LEU A 6 -3.48 -11.56 -31.15
N SER A 7 -3.64 -12.42 -32.13
CA SER A 7 -4.79 -12.41 -33.05
C SER A 7 -6.07 -12.91 -32.37
N ALA A 8 -7.22 -12.67 -33.00
CA ALA A 8 -8.51 -13.19 -32.52
C ALA A 8 -8.53 -14.72 -32.40
N ASP A 9 -7.88 -15.42 -33.34
CA ASP A 9 -7.78 -16.88 -33.34
C ASP A 9 -6.92 -17.38 -32.17
N GLU A 10 -5.74 -16.81 -31.98
CA GLU A 10 -4.83 -17.19 -30.89
C GLU A 10 -5.47 -16.93 -29.52
N ALA A 11 -6.08 -15.76 -29.31
CA ALA A 11 -6.72 -15.41 -28.05
C ALA A 11 -7.93 -16.33 -27.75
N ALA A 12 -8.77 -16.60 -28.75
CA ALA A 12 -9.93 -17.49 -28.59
C ALA A 12 -9.50 -18.93 -28.31
N GLN A 13 -8.45 -19.41 -28.99
CA GLN A 13 -7.90 -20.74 -28.81
C GLN A 13 -7.28 -20.91 -27.42
N GLN A 14 -6.50 -19.94 -26.95
CA GLN A 14 -5.91 -19.96 -25.60
C GLN A 14 -7.00 -20.02 -24.52
N LEU A 15 -8.03 -19.17 -24.62
CA LEU A 15 -9.14 -19.14 -23.67
C LEU A 15 -10.09 -20.34 -23.79
N LYS A 16 -9.98 -21.13 -24.87
CA LYS A 16 -10.90 -22.20 -25.26
C LYS A 16 -12.35 -21.69 -25.34
N ILE A 17 -12.56 -20.59 -26.05
CA ILE A 17 -13.87 -19.94 -26.26
C ILE A 17 -14.08 -19.63 -27.75
N SER A 18 -15.30 -19.23 -28.10
CA SER A 18 -15.60 -18.72 -29.44
C SER A 18 -15.09 -17.28 -29.65
N LYS A 19 -14.85 -16.87 -30.89
CA LYS A 19 -14.57 -15.46 -31.24
C LYS A 19 -15.69 -14.51 -30.81
N ALA A 20 -16.94 -14.95 -30.87
CA ALA A 20 -18.08 -14.16 -30.40
C ALA A 20 -17.97 -13.86 -28.89
N THR A 21 -17.56 -14.86 -28.09
CA THR A 21 -17.30 -14.70 -26.66
C THR A 21 -16.09 -13.79 -26.40
N LEU A 22 -15.02 -13.92 -27.20
CA LEU A 22 -13.86 -13.04 -27.13
C LEU A 22 -14.27 -11.58 -27.36
N TYR A 23 -15.10 -11.29 -28.36
CA TYR A 23 -15.59 -9.94 -28.62
C TYR A 23 -16.49 -9.41 -27.50
N SER A 24 -17.25 -10.30 -26.85
CA SER A 24 -18.01 -9.92 -25.65
C SER A 24 -17.10 -9.50 -24.51
N TYR A 25 -15.97 -10.18 -24.30
CA TYR A 25 -14.99 -9.80 -23.27
C TYR A 25 -14.34 -8.45 -23.57
N VAL A 26 -14.04 -8.18 -24.84
CA VAL A 26 -13.51 -6.88 -25.28
C VAL A 26 -14.54 -5.77 -25.08
N SER A 27 -15.80 -6.02 -25.46
CA SER A 27 -16.91 -5.06 -25.27
C SER A 27 -17.18 -4.75 -23.80
N ARG A 28 -16.94 -5.71 -22.91
CA ARG A 28 -17.05 -5.55 -21.45
C ARG A 28 -15.77 -5.01 -20.79
N GLY A 29 -14.75 -4.65 -21.58
CA GLY A 29 -13.49 -4.10 -21.07
C GLY A 29 -12.56 -5.11 -20.39
N LEU A 30 -12.81 -6.41 -20.53
CA LEU A 30 -12.01 -7.48 -19.91
C LEU A 30 -10.73 -7.82 -20.70
N ILE A 31 -10.67 -7.47 -21.98
CA ILE A 31 -9.50 -7.63 -22.84
C ILE A 31 -9.35 -6.37 -23.67
N ARG A 32 -8.20 -5.71 -23.58
CA ARG A 32 -7.87 -4.58 -24.44
C ARG A 32 -7.57 -5.05 -25.86
N SER A 33 -8.10 -4.29 -26.82
CA SER A 33 -7.85 -4.51 -28.25
C SER A 33 -7.14 -3.31 -28.86
N GLU A 34 -6.13 -3.56 -29.67
CA GLU A 34 -5.38 -2.56 -30.43
C GLU A 34 -5.61 -2.76 -31.93
N GLU A 35 -5.46 -1.69 -32.72
CA GLU A 35 -5.45 -1.82 -34.18
C GLU A 35 -4.15 -2.47 -34.64
N GLY A 36 -4.24 -3.53 -35.44
CA GLY A 36 -3.06 -4.23 -35.93
C GLY A 36 -2.22 -3.39 -36.88
N GLN A 37 -0.92 -3.34 -36.64
CA GLN A 37 0.06 -2.74 -37.55
C GLN A 37 0.33 -3.71 -38.72
N GLY A 38 -0.46 -3.62 -39.80
CA GLY A 38 -0.32 -4.49 -40.98
C GLY A 38 -1.25 -4.13 -42.15
N LYS A 39 -1.06 -4.78 -43.31
CA LYS A 39 -1.85 -4.56 -44.55
C LYS A 39 -3.35 -4.89 -44.41
N THR A 40 -3.71 -5.66 -43.39
CA THR A 40 -5.10 -5.92 -42.98
C THR A 40 -5.29 -5.33 -41.58
N ARG A 41 -6.27 -4.42 -41.42
CA ARG A 41 -6.66 -3.74 -40.17
C ARG A 41 -7.28 -4.69 -39.12
N ALA A 42 -6.76 -5.91 -38.98
CA ALA A 42 -7.26 -6.87 -38.01
C ALA A 42 -6.92 -6.40 -36.59
N ARG A 43 -7.91 -6.42 -35.68
CA ARG A 43 -7.69 -6.09 -34.26
C ARG A 43 -6.77 -7.12 -33.62
N ARG A 44 -5.89 -6.64 -32.76
CA ARG A 44 -4.98 -7.44 -31.93
C ARG A 44 -5.36 -7.30 -30.47
N TYR A 45 -5.10 -8.32 -29.67
CA TYR A 45 -5.56 -8.42 -28.28
C TYR A 45 -4.36 -8.50 -27.36
N VAL A 46 -4.37 -7.74 -26.26
CA VAL A 46 -3.25 -7.72 -25.31
C VAL A 46 -3.11 -9.09 -24.65
N ALA A 47 -1.95 -9.73 -24.79
CA ALA A 47 -1.73 -11.09 -24.31
C ALA A 47 -1.86 -11.21 -22.78
N ALA A 48 -1.43 -10.18 -22.04
CA ALA A 48 -1.53 -10.13 -20.58
C ALA A 48 -2.98 -10.24 -20.08
N ASP A 49 -3.93 -9.59 -20.78
CA ASP A 49 -5.35 -9.64 -20.39
C ASP A 49 -5.96 -11.03 -20.65
N VAL A 50 -5.50 -11.71 -21.71
CA VAL A 50 -5.89 -13.09 -22.04
C VAL A 50 -5.38 -14.07 -20.98
N GLU A 51 -4.13 -13.91 -20.56
CA GLU A 51 -3.49 -14.72 -19.51
C GLU A 51 -4.15 -14.49 -18.13
N ALA A 52 -4.49 -13.25 -17.79
CA ALA A 52 -5.21 -12.92 -16.57
C ALA A 52 -6.59 -13.62 -16.50
N LEU A 53 -7.32 -13.66 -17.61
CA LEU A 53 -8.60 -14.37 -17.68
C LEU A 53 -8.45 -15.89 -17.56
N LEU A 54 -7.36 -16.46 -18.07
CA LEU A 54 -7.04 -17.88 -17.89
C LEU A 54 -6.79 -18.22 -16.42
N ARG A 55 -5.94 -17.44 -15.74
CA ARG A 55 -5.68 -17.58 -14.28
C ARG A 55 -6.99 -17.54 -13.49
N ARG A 56 -7.85 -16.58 -13.76
CA ARG A 56 -9.15 -16.43 -13.08
C ARG A 56 -10.11 -17.61 -13.32
N LYS A 57 -10.08 -18.18 -14.54
CA LYS A 57 -10.88 -19.37 -14.90
C LYS A 57 -10.38 -20.63 -14.20
N GLU A 58 -9.07 -20.75 -14.01
CA GLU A 58 -8.44 -21.87 -13.31
C GLU A 58 -8.71 -21.81 -11.80
N GLN A 59 -8.58 -20.64 -11.18
CA GLN A 59 -8.95 -20.38 -9.78
C GLN A 59 -10.40 -20.77 -9.46
N ARG A 60 -11.35 -20.48 -10.37
CA ARG A 60 -12.76 -20.86 -10.19
C ARG A 60 -13.03 -22.36 -10.34
N ARG A 61 -12.17 -23.12 -11.04
CA ARG A 61 -12.37 -24.56 -11.29
C ARG A 61 -11.79 -25.43 -10.19
N HIS A 62 -10.79 -24.96 -9.44
CA HIS A 62 -10.10 -25.76 -8.42
C HIS A 62 -9.79 -24.94 -7.15
N PRO A 63 -10.79 -24.74 -6.26
CA PRO A 63 -10.60 -24.04 -4.99
C PRO A 63 -9.66 -24.77 -4.03
N ASP A 64 -9.61 -26.12 -4.09
CA ASP A 64 -8.84 -26.92 -3.13
C ASP A 64 -7.33 -26.98 -3.45
N ARG A 65 -6.95 -26.76 -4.72
CA ARG A 65 -5.53 -26.73 -5.13
C ARG A 65 -4.80 -25.43 -4.77
N THR A 66 -5.55 -24.38 -4.42
CA THR A 66 -4.98 -23.10 -4.02
C THR A 66 -4.38 -23.15 -2.62
N ALA A 67 -4.83 -24.08 -1.76
CA ALA A 67 -4.24 -24.28 -0.44
C ALA A 67 -2.84 -24.94 -0.50
N GLU A 68 -2.62 -25.89 -1.42
CA GLU A 68 -1.31 -26.53 -1.60
C GLU A 68 -0.30 -25.59 -2.30
N SER A 69 -0.73 -24.78 -3.27
CA SER A 69 0.13 -23.74 -3.86
C SER A 69 0.40 -22.57 -2.90
N ALA A 70 -0.52 -22.23 -2.00
CA ALA A 70 -0.29 -21.19 -0.98
C ALA A 70 0.76 -21.60 0.07
N LEU A 71 0.99 -22.91 0.28
CA LEU A 71 2.08 -23.42 1.11
C LEU A 71 3.45 -23.31 0.41
N HIS A 72 3.47 -23.09 -0.91
CA HIS A 72 4.66 -22.81 -1.71
C HIS A 72 4.65 -21.35 -2.18
N PHE A 73 5.13 -20.42 -1.33
CA PHE A 73 5.59 -19.06 -1.66
C PHE A 73 5.63 -18.72 -3.17
N GLY A 74 4.50 -18.38 -3.81
CA GLY A 74 4.54 -18.26 -5.28
C GLY A 74 3.32 -17.68 -5.97
N ASP A 75 2.10 -17.94 -5.49
CA ASP A 75 0.91 -17.30 -6.07
C ASP A 75 0.30 -16.32 -5.07
N PRO A 76 0.22 -15.01 -5.39
CA PRO A 76 -0.45 -14.03 -4.55
C PRO A 76 -1.90 -14.48 -4.31
N VAL A 77 -2.22 -14.80 -3.06
CA VAL A 77 -3.58 -15.16 -2.63
C VAL A 77 -4.51 -13.93 -2.71
N LEU A 78 -3.93 -12.73 -2.87
CA LEU A 78 -4.62 -11.45 -2.99
C LEU A 78 -4.02 -10.64 -4.15
N GLU A 79 -4.88 -10.14 -5.04
CA GLU A 79 -4.49 -9.10 -5.99
C GLU A 79 -4.34 -7.77 -5.22
N SER A 80 -3.11 -7.25 -5.14
CA SER A 80 -2.80 -5.96 -4.53
C SER A 80 -2.35 -4.95 -5.58
N ALA A 81 -2.79 -3.70 -5.43
CA ALA A 81 -2.35 -2.57 -6.26
C ALA A 81 -1.47 -1.58 -5.47
N ILE A 82 -0.94 -2.00 -4.32
CA ILE A 82 -0.19 -1.15 -3.39
C ILE A 82 1.30 -1.12 -3.76
N THR A 83 1.94 -2.29 -3.86
CA THR A 83 3.38 -2.41 -4.09
C THR A 83 3.69 -3.41 -5.19
N LEU A 84 4.65 -3.07 -6.05
CA LEU A 84 5.20 -3.96 -7.08
C LEU A 84 6.72 -4.02 -6.90
N ILE A 85 7.26 -5.23 -6.84
CA ILE A 85 8.69 -5.47 -6.91
C ILE A 85 8.96 -6.23 -8.20
N GLU A 86 9.61 -5.58 -9.16
CA GLU A 86 9.91 -6.16 -10.48
C GLU A 86 11.31 -5.75 -10.91
N GLU A 87 12.08 -6.71 -11.42
CA GLU A 87 13.45 -6.49 -11.93
C GLU A 87 14.39 -5.77 -10.92
N GLY A 88 14.20 -6.01 -9.62
CA GLY A 88 14.99 -5.39 -8.55
C GLY A 88 14.60 -3.94 -8.25
N GLN A 89 13.48 -3.46 -8.80
CA GLN A 89 12.93 -2.14 -8.54
C GLN A 89 11.68 -2.24 -7.66
N LEU A 90 11.53 -1.29 -6.74
CA LEU A 90 10.38 -1.16 -5.86
C LEU A 90 9.47 -0.01 -6.34
N PHE A 91 8.17 -0.28 -6.46
CA PHE A 91 7.17 0.69 -6.85
C PHE A 91 6.02 0.73 -5.86
N TYR A 92 5.57 1.93 -5.50
CA TYR A 92 4.37 2.19 -4.72
C TYR A 92 3.30 2.78 -5.62
N ARG A 93 2.18 2.08 -5.78
CA ARG A 93 1.06 2.45 -6.67
C ARG A 93 1.52 2.88 -8.08
N GLY A 94 2.54 2.20 -8.61
CA GLY A 94 3.13 2.47 -9.92
C GLY A 94 4.24 3.53 -9.95
N TRP A 95 4.53 4.19 -8.82
CA TRP A 95 5.60 5.18 -8.71
C TRP A 95 6.88 4.55 -8.15
N ASN A 96 8.03 4.85 -8.73
CA ASN A 96 9.31 4.30 -8.26
C ASN A 96 9.63 4.80 -6.84
N ALA A 97 9.86 3.88 -5.90
CA ALA A 97 10.06 4.21 -4.49
C ALA A 97 11.35 5.00 -4.22
N ILE A 98 12.40 4.81 -5.03
CA ILE A 98 13.64 5.61 -4.91
C ILE A 98 13.38 7.04 -5.34
N GLU A 99 12.57 7.25 -6.38
CA GLU A 99 12.20 8.60 -6.82
C GLU A 99 11.30 9.29 -5.80
N LEU A 100 10.33 8.57 -5.23
CA LEU A 100 9.50 9.06 -4.12
C LEU A 100 10.37 9.47 -2.93
N ALA A 101 11.34 8.64 -2.53
CA ALA A 101 12.24 8.91 -1.41
C ALA A 101 13.09 10.18 -1.59
N ARG A 102 13.32 10.61 -2.85
CA ARG A 102 14.07 11.84 -3.19
C ARG A 102 13.22 13.10 -3.24
N THR A 103 11.92 12.95 -3.51
CA THR A 103 11.07 14.07 -3.94
C THR A 103 9.86 14.31 -3.03
N HIS A 104 9.45 13.31 -2.25
CA HIS A 104 8.24 13.36 -1.42
C HIS A 104 8.56 13.21 0.07
N SER A 105 7.66 13.71 0.91
CA SER A 105 7.68 13.40 2.34
C SER A 105 7.11 12.00 2.60
N PHE A 106 7.47 11.41 3.73
CA PHE A 106 6.92 10.13 4.18
C PHE A 106 5.40 10.18 4.30
N GLU A 107 4.84 11.28 4.84
CA GLU A 107 3.40 11.50 4.97
C GLU A 107 2.69 11.51 3.62
N ALA A 108 3.29 12.14 2.60
CA ALA A 108 2.73 12.13 1.25
C ALA A 108 2.71 10.72 0.65
N VAL A 109 3.78 9.94 0.87
CA VAL A 109 3.84 8.54 0.45
C VAL A 109 2.85 7.67 1.22
N ALA A 110 2.67 7.89 2.53
CA ALA A 110 1.66 7.19 3.33
C ALA A 110 0.24 7.47 2.81
N SER A 111 -0.08 8.73 2.51
CA SER A 111 -1.36 9.11 1.89
C SER A 111 -1.54 8.46 0.52
N LEU A 112 -0.49 8.44 -0.31
CA LEU A 112 -0.49 7.72 -1.59
C LEU A 112 -0.80 6.23 -1.38
N LEU A 113 -0.09 5.56 -0.47
CA LEU A 113 -0.29 4.14 -0.17
C LEU A 113 -1.69 3.85 0.34
N TRP A 114 -2.33 4.76 1.08
CA TRP A 114 -3.71 4.64 1.51
C TRP A 114 -4.75 5.05 0.46
N GLY A 115 -4.31 5.55 -0.70
CA GLY A 115 -5.18 5.92 -1.81
C GLY A 115 -5.95 7.22 -1.55
N VAL A 116 -5.41 8.11 -0.71
CA VAL A 116 -5.95 9.45 -0.49
C VAL A 116 -5.39 10.39 -1.56
N GLU A 117 -6.28 11.10 -2.25
CA GLU A 117 -5.90 12.05 -3.30
C GLU A 117 -5.16 13.25 -2.69
N GLU A 118 -4.13 13.74 -3.39
CA GLU A 118 -3.27 14.82 -2.90
C GLU A 118 -4.04 16.11 -2.61
N ALA A 119 -5.07 16.41 -3.42
CA ALA A 119 -5.93 17.58 -3.25
C ALA A 119 -6.73 17.57 -1.92
N ASP A 120 -7.00 16.39 -1.38
CA ASP A 120 -7.81 16.18 -0.17
C ASP A 120 -6.93 15.80 1.05
N ASN A 121 -5.61 15.81 0.90
CA ASN A 121 -4.69 15.28 1.89
C ASN A 121 -4.58 16.18 3.13
N THR A 122 -5.51 15.99 4.05
CA THR A 122 -5.54 16.61 5.38
C THR A 122 -5.17 15.63 6.49
N LEU A 123 -4.83 14.38 6.15
CA LEU A 123 -4.57 13.29 7.11
C LEU A 123 -3.53 13.64 8.17
N PHE A 124 -2.48 14.36 7.75
CA PHE A 124 -1.39 14.82 8.60
C PHE A 124 -1.44 16.33 8.86
N ASN A 125 -2.52 17.03 8.46
CA ASN A 125 -2.68 18.45 8.78
C ASN A 125 -3.06 18.59 10.26
N HIS A 126 -2.09 19.00 11.07
CA HIS A 126 -2.16 19.07 12.53
C HIS A 126 -3.19 20.08 13.09
N VAL A 127 -3.72 21.01 12.30
CA VAL A 127 -4.32 22.26 12.83
C VAL A 127 -5.75 22.14 13.40
N ALA A 128 -6.53 21.10 13.06
CA ALA A 128 -7.98 21.13 13.35
C ALA A 128 -8.44 20.35 14.61
N LEU A 129 -7.63 19.43 15.15
CA LEU A 129 -8.03 18.53 16.25
C LEU A 129 -7.13 18.59 17.50
N GLU A 130 -6.29 19.62 17.60
CA GLU A 130 -5.14 19.66 18.49
C GLU A 130 -5.47 19.42 19.96
N ALA A 131 -6.50 20.02 20.55
CA ALA A 131 -6.66 19.95 22.01
C ALA A 131 -7.07 18.55 22.53
N ALA A 132 -8.00 17.86 21.86
CA ALA A 132 -8.47 16.55 22.30
C ALA A 132 -7.46 15.45 21.95
N ALA A 133 -6.89 15.50 20.73
CA ALA A 133 -5.86 14.57 20.31
C ALA A 133 -4.58 14.72 21.14
N THR A 134 -4.16 15.96 21.44
CA THR A 134 -2.99 16.23 22.31
C THR A 134 -3.23 15.72 23.72
N ARG A 135 -4.40 15.95 24.32
CA ARG A 135 -4.73 15.40 25.65
C ARG A 135 -4.67 13.87 25.66
N HIS A 136 -5.26 13.22 24.66
CA HIS A 136 -5.22 11.76 24.56
C HIS A 136 -3.78 11.24 24.44
N MET A 137 -2.93 11.92 23.65
CA MET A 137 -1.50 11.58 23.55
C MET A 137 -0.74 11.82 24.87
N GLN A 138 -1.06 12.87 25.62
CA GLN A 138 -0.47 13.15 26.93
C GLN A 138 -0.87 12.10 27.99
N ASP A 139 -2.15 11.72 28.00
CA ASP A 139 -2.66 10.68 28.89
C ASP A 139 -1.96 9.35 28.60
N MET A 140 -1.86 8.98 27.32
CA MET A 140 -1.13 7.80 26.88
C MET A 140 0.36 7.87 27.25
N GLN A 141 1.03 9.00 27.04
CA GLN A 141 2.43 9.19 27.44
C GLN A 141 2.63 8.95 28.95
N THR A 142 1.69 9.44 29.77
CA THR A 142 1.70 9.25 31.22
C THR A 142 1.49 7.77 31.58
N GLN A 143 0.55 7.08 30.93
CA GLN A 143 0.32 5.64 31.11
C GLN A 143 1.51 4.78 30.66
N MET A 144 2.25 5.24 29.65
CA MET A 144 3.44 4.56 29.13
C MET A 144 4.71 4.81 29.96
N ALA A 145 4.72 5.81 30.84
CA ALA A 145 5.89 6.21 31.63
C ALA A 145 6.56 5.06 32.42
N PRO A 146 5.82 4.14 33.08
CA PRO A 146 6.43 3.00 33.79
C PRO A 146 7.18 2.03 32.88
N TRP A 147 6.87 2.03 31.58
CA TRP A 147 7.35 1.06 30.60
C TRP A 147 8.45 1.65 29.70
N GLN A 148 9.02 2.80 30.04
CA GLN A 148 10.05 3.47 29.23
C GLN A 148 11.35 2.68 29.07
N SER A 149 11.64 1.75 29.99
CA SER A 149 12.81 0.88 29.92
C SER A 149 12.66 -0.28 28.94
N LEU A 150 11.44 -0.58 28.49
CA LEU A 150 11.18 -1.64 27.51
C LEU A 150 11.67 -1.25 26.11
N ALA A 151 11.97 -2.26 25.30
CA ALA A 151 12.33 -2.06 23.90
C ALA A 151 11.16 -1.41 23.12
N PRO A 152 11.43 -0.65 22.04
CA PRO A 152 10.38 0.01 21.26
C PRO A 152 9.23 -0.92 20.83
N VAL A 153 9.55 -2.13 20.38
CA VAL A 153 8.56 -3.12 19.94
C VAL A 153 7.64 -3.56 21.09
N GLU A 154 8.18 -3.82 22.28
CA GLU A 154 7.39 -4.19 23.46
C GLU A 154 6.45 -3.05 23.86
N ARG A 155 6.92 -1.80 23.78
CA ARG A 155 6.08 -0.63 24.04
C ARG A 155 4.97 -0.48 22.99
N PHE A 156 5.22 -0.78 21.72
CA PHE A 156 4.18 -0.82 20.69
C PHE A 156 3.12 -1.87 20.97
N GLN A 157 3.55 -3.07 21.39
CA GLN A 157 2.67 -4.18 21.75
C GLN A 157 1.76 -3.86 22.94
N LEU A 158 2.17 -2.94 23.82
CA LEU A 158 1.34 -2.41 24.91
C LEU A 158 0.43 -1.25 24.44
N ALA A 159 0.97 -0.33 23.64
CA ALA A 159 0.26 0.88 23.23
C ALA A 159 -0.92 0.61 22.28
N LEU A 160 -0.73 -0.28 21.30
CA LEU A 160 -1.73 -0.57 20.27
C LEU A 160 -3.06 -1.11 20.85
N PRO A 161 -3.07 -2.13 21.74
CA PRO A 161 -4.32 -2.60 22.35
C PRO A 161 -5.00 -1.56 23.23
N LEU A 162 -4.23 -0.73 23.95
CA LEU A 162 -4.78 0.36 24.77
C LEU A 162 -5.47 1.42 23.89
N ALA A 163 -4.84 1.82 22.80
CA ALA A 163 -5.42 2.74 21.83
C ALA A 163 -6.66 2.15 21.16
N ALA A 164 -6.62 0.87 20.76
CA ALA A 164 -7.76 0.18 20.17
C ALA A 164 -8.97 0.10 21.12
N ALA A 165 -8.74 -0.14 22.41
CA ALA A 165 -9.81 -0.17 23.41
C ALA A 165 -10.47 1.21 23.64
N ALA A 166 -9.77 2.29 23.34
CA ALA A 166 -10.26 3.66 23.48
C ALA A 166 -10.84 4.24 22.18
N ASP A 167 -10.73 3.53 21.04
CA ASP A 167 -11.13 4.06 19.74
C ASP A 167 -12.64 3.92 19.49
N LEU A 168 -13.38 4.98 19.76
CA LEU A 168 -14.83 5.04 19.49
C LEU A 168 -15.18 4.90 18.00
N ALA A 169 -14.21 5.13 17.10
CA ALA A 169 -14.37 5.01 15.66
C ALA A 169 -13.90 3.66 15.09
N ALA A 170 -13.52 2.69 15.92
CA ALA A 170 -12.90 1.43 15.48
C ALA A 170 -13.74 0.62 14.45
N PHE A 171 -15.07 0.80 14.46
CA PHE A 171 -15.98 0.10 13.54
C PHE A 171 -16.32 0.93 12.28
N ASN A 172 -15.80 2.15 12.15
CA ASN A 172 -15.96 2.95 10.94
C ASN A 172 -14.95 2.51 9.88
N GLN A 173 -15.42 1.74 8.90
CA GLN A 173 -14.60 1.15 7.84
C GLN A 173 -14.59 1.98 6.55
N SER A 174 -15.05 3.24 6.59
CA SER A 174 -14.89 4.14 5.44
C SER A 174 -13.40 4.33 5.11
N PRO A 175 -12.99 4.42 3.83
CA PRO A 175 -11.59 4.57 3.45
C PRO A 175 -10.89 5.74 4.15
N GLU A 176 -11.61 6.85 4.30
CA GLU A 176 -11.13 8.05 4.99
C GLU A 176 -10.87 7.78 6.49
N ALA A 177 -11.81 7.16 7.19
CA ALA A 177 -11.65 6.85 8.61
C ALA A 177 -10.53 5.84 8.87
N VAL A 178 -10.34 4.87 7.96
CA VAL A 178 -9.23 3.92 8.02
C VAL A 178 -7.89 4.64 7.83
N ALA A 179 -7.79 5.55 6.85
CA ALA A 179 -6.57 6.33 6.63
C ALA A 179 -6.26 7.27 7.80
N GLN A 180 -7.28 7.94 8.37
CA GLN A 180 -7.14 8.75 9.58
C GLN A 180 -6.67 7.91 10.78
N THR A 181 -7.16 6.67 10.89
CA THR A 181 -6.69 5.72 11.90
C THR A 181 -5.23 5.35 11.69
N GLY A 182 -4.81 5.12 10.45
CA GLY A 182 -3.40 4.91 10.09
C GLY A 182 -2.51 6.09 10.52
N ALA A 183 -2.92 7.33 10.21
CA ALA A 183 -2.18 8.52 10.62
C ALA A 183 -2.09 8.66 12.16
N ARG A 184 -3.19 8.42 12.89
CA ARG A 184 -3.20 8.39 14.37
C ARG A 184 -2.22 7.35 14.93
N ILE A 185 -2.21 6.13 14.35
CA ILE A 185 -1.31 5.06 14.75
C ILE A 185 0.15 5.47 14.51
N LEU A 186 0.49 6.03 13.35
CA LEU A 186 1.85 6.50 13.06
C LEU A 186 2.32 7.54 14.08
N HIS A 187 1.52 8.58 14.34
CA HIS A 187 1.87 9.60 15.34
C HIS A 187 2.01 9.01 16.75
N MET A 188 1.14 8.08 17.13
CA MET A 188 1.26 7.37 18.40
C MET A 188 2.57 6.59 18.47
N LEU A 189 2.90 5.77 17.47
CA LEU A 189 4.12 4.96 17.48
C LEU A 189 5.36 5.84 17.55
N VAL A 190 5.39 6.93 16.78
CA VAL A 190 6.48 7.93 16.84
C VAL A 190 6.57 8.51 18.25
N MET A 191 5.46 8.95 18.84
CA MET A 191 5.45 9.45 20.23
C MET A 191 5.98 8.40 21.22
N VAL A 192 5.57 7.14 21.10
CA VAL A 192 6.08 6.05 21.96
C VAL A 192 7.59 5.86 21.79
N THR A 193 8.12 5.99 20.56
CA THR A 193 9.56 5.88 20.34
C THR A 193 10.36 7.06 20.87
N THR A 194 9.88 8.29 20.70
CA THR A 194 10.62 9.52 21.04
C THR A 194 10.29 10.05 22.43
N ASN A 195 9.23 9.53 23.06
CA ASN A 195 8.64 10.06 24.28
C ASN A 195 8.31 11.57 24.15
N ALA A 196 7.80 11.99 22.98
CA ALA A 196 7.50 13.39 22.69
C ALA A 196 6.31 13.50 21.74
N ILE A 197 5.45 14.47 21.97
CA ILE A 197 4.25 14.72 21.15
C ILE A 197 4.66 15.18 19.76
N VAL A 198 4.14 14.51 18.73
CA VAL A 198 4.46 14.80 17.32
C VAL A 198 3.74 16.07 16.87
N THR A 199 4.52 17.11 16.61
CA THR A 199 4.03 18.45 16.19
C THR A 199 4.69 18.94 14.90
N THR A 200 5.64 18.18 14.37
CA THR A 200 6.34 18.45 13.12
C THR A 200 6.29 17.18 12.25
N PRO A 201 6.63 17.27 10.95
CA PRO A 201 6.71 16.09 10.10
C PRO A 201 7.56 14.98 10.74
N ILE A 202 7.14 13.73 10.59
CA ILE A 202 7.65 12.56 11.30
C ILE A 202 9.17 12.45 11.18
N ALA A 203 9.73 12.60 9.98
CA ALA A 203 11.17 12.49 9.77
C ALA A 203 11.96 13.59 10.52
N HIS A 204 11.40 14.80 10.60
CA HIS A 204 12.01 15.90 11.34
C HIS A 204 11.89 15.68 12.85
N HIS A 205 10.71 15.23 13.32
CA HIS A 205 10.48 14.88 14.72
C HIS A 205 11.45 13.79 15.21
N LEU A 206 11.65 12.74 14.41
CA LEU A 206 12.62 11.69 14.69
C LEU A 206 14.06 12.22 14.73
N GLN A 207 14.44 13.08 13.78
CA GLN A 207 15.77 13.71 13.78
C GLN A 207 16.02 14.50 15.06
N GLN A 208 15.05 15.31 15.48
CA GLN A 208 15.15 16.10 16.72
C GLN A 208 15.29 15.21 17.96
N ALA A 209 14.58 14.09 18.00
CA ALA A 209 14.58 13.18 19.14
C ALA A 209 15.85 12.31 19.23
N TRP A 210 16.32 11.77 18.10
CA TRP A 210 17.41 10.79 18.08
C TRP A 210 18.77 11.39 17.80
N THR A 211 18.84 12.41 16.94
CA THR A 211 20.10 13.01 16.48
C THR A 211 19.96 14.54 16.34
N PRO A 212 19.70 15.27 17.44
CA PRO A 212 19.38 16.71 17.40
C PRO A 212 20.48 17.57 16.77
N THR A 213 21.72 17.11 16.80
CA THR A 213 22.89 17.83 16.27
C THR A 213 23.26 17.45 14.83
N SER A 214 22.61 16.43 14.26
CA SER A 214 22.94 15.93 12.92
C SER A 214 21.79 16.21 11.94
N PRO A 215 22.07 16.80 10.76
CA PRO A 215 21.04 17.07 9.75
C PRO A 215 20.65 15.77 9.02
N ALA A 216 19.89 14.91 9.69
CA ALA A 216 19.52 13.57 9.22
C ALA A 216 18.07 13.46 8.71
N THR A 217 17.31 14.56 8.66
CA THR A 217 15.88 14.55 8.30
C THR A 217 15.63 13.93 6.93
N GLU A 218 16.40 14.29 5.91
CA GLU A 218 16.23 13.74 4.55
C GLU A 218 16.54 12.24 4.50
N LEU A 219 17.57 11.78 5.22
CA LEU A 219 17.92 10.37 5.30
C LEU A 219 16.85 9.57 6.03
N LEU A 220 16.35 10.06 7.17
CA LEU A 220 15.25 9.43 7.91
C LEU A 220 13.97 9.37 7.07
N ASN A 221 13.64 10.45 6.34
CA ASN A 221 12.50 10.50 5.43
C ASN A 221 12.64 9.43 4.33
N ALA A 222 13.79 9.37 3.67
CA ALA A 222 14.07 8.37 2.65
C ALA A 222 14.00 6.94 3.20
N THR A 223 14.54 6.70 4.39
CA THR A 223 14.47 5.38 5.06
C THR A 223 13.02 4.99 5.35
N LEU A 224 12.22 5.89 5.92
CA LEU A 224 10.80 5.63 6.19
C LEU A 224 10.03 5.29 4.91
N ILE A 225 10.28 6.03 3.82
CA ILE A 225 9.66 5.77 2.52
C ILE A 225 10.07 4.41 1.97
N LEU A 226 11.37 4.09 1.96
CA LEU A 226 11.87 2.82 1.41
C LEU A 226 11.46 1.59 2.25
N CYS A 227 11.01 1.80 3.48
CA CYS A 227 10.48 0.76 4.37
C CYS A 227 8.95 0.83 4.53
N ALA A 228 8.24 1.67 3.78
CA ALA A 228 6.82 1.94 3.98
C ALA A 228 5.93 0.72 3.69
N ASP A 229 6.29 -0.08 2.68
CA ASP A 229 5.63 -1.34 2.36
C ASP A 229 6.59 -2.28 1.62
N HIS A 230 6.39 -3.59 1.74
CA HIS A 230 7.20 -4.59 1.04
C HIS A 230 6.36 -5.80 0.63
N GLU A 231 5.29 -5.55 -0.13
CA GLU A 231 4.40 -6.57 -0.71
C GLU A 231 3.83 -7.54 0.35
N LEU A 232 3.58 -8.80 -0.03
CA LEU A 232 3.11 -9.85 0.87
C LEU A 232 4.29 -10.45 1.64
N ASN A 233 4.79 -9.71 2.62
CA ASN A 233 5.74 -10.23 3.59
C ASN A 233 5.03 -10.84 4.82
N ILE A 234 5.76 -11.55 5.69
CA ILE A 234 5.21 -12.28 6.85
C ILE A 234 4.48 -11.36 7.85
N SER A 235 4.81 -10.07 7.85
CA SER A 235 4.22 -9.06 8.73
C SER A 235 3.15 -8.18 8.07
N ALA A 236 2.88 -8.36 6.77
CA ALA A 236 1.92 -7.57 5.99
C ALA A 236 0.45 -7.92 6.31
#